data_AF-A0AAV5TK86-F1
#
_entry.id   AF-A0AAV5TK86-F1
#
_cell.length_a   1.000
_cell.length_b   1.000
_cell.length_c   1.000
_cell.angle_alpha   90.00
_cell.angle_beta   90.00
_cell.angle_gamma   90.00
#
_symmetry.space_group_name_H-M   'P 1'
#
loop_
_entity.id
_entity.type
_entity.pdbx_description
1 polymer ?
#
loop_
_entity_poly.entity_id
_entity_poly.type
_entity_poly.pdbx_seq_one_letter_code
_entity_poly.pdbx_strand_id
1 'polypeptide(L)'
;VNQSCMIFLSLDEHYNLLAAQHTLFGVSSILNLISLICLIKETPPQQAKIRNYLLMTQIMVIVNGVYMDLLFEPMPLFPAIAGICMGILCRLGLPPHTVLGGLIITYIWLAASIFFCCYFRHQTLMPEESR
;
A
#
# COMPACT_ATOMS: atom_id res chain seq x y z
N VAL A 1 -10.46 -33.41 26.64
CA VAL A 1 -10.58 -31.98 26.30
C VAL A 1 -9.38 -31.60 25.44
N ASN A 2 -9.46 -31.77 24.13
CA ASN A 2 -8.65 -31.01 23.18
C ASN A 2 -9.19 -31.24 21.77
N GLN A 3 -10.31 -30.60 21.50
CA GLN A 3 -10.92 -30.53 20.18
C GLN A 3 -10.34 -29.29 19.52
N SER A 4 -9.11 -29.39 19.01
CA SER A 4 -8.53 -28.38 18.14
C SER A 4 -9.30 -28.41 16.82
N CYS A 5 -10.44 -27.75 16.84
CA CYS A 5 -11.23 -27.41 15.65
C CYS A 5 -10.38 -26.47 14.80
N MET A 6 -9.49 -27.03 13.98
CA MET A 6 -9.00 -26.36 12.78
C MET A 6 -10.22 -26.23 11.88
N ILE A 7 -10.85 -25.07 11.95
CA ILE A 7 -11.81 -24.60 10.95
C ILE A 7 -11.01 -24.54 9.64
N PHE A 8 -11.12 -25.59 8.84
CA PHE A 8 -10.72 -25.54 7.45
C PHE A 8 -11.60 -24.46 6.81
N LEU A 9 -11.03 -23.29 6.51
CA LEU A 9 -11.60 -22.49 5.43
C LEU A 9 -11.74 -23.43 4.23
N SER A 10 -12.90 -23.39 3.56
CA SER A 10 -13.04 -24.21 2.37
C SER A 10 -11.94 -23.80 1.38
N LEU A 11 -11.30 -24.79 0.75
CA LEU A 11 -10.18 -24.53 -0.16
C LEU A 11 -10.60 -23.53 -1.25
N ASP A 12 -11.88 -23.58 -1.65
CA ASP A 12 -12.52 -22.67 -2.59
C ASP A 12 -12.55 -21.20 -2.10
N GLU A 13 -12.80 -20.95 -0.82
CA GLU A 13 -12.77 -19.59 -0.25
C GLU A 13 -11.36 -18.99 -0.27
N HIS A 14 -10.34 -19.79 0.05
CA HIS A 14 -8.95 -19.36 -0.03
C HIS A 14 -8.56 -18.96 -1.45
N TYR A 15 -8.93 -19.76 -2.45
CA TYR A 15 -8.66 -19.43 -3.86
C TYR A 15 -9.41 -18.17 -4.31
N ASN A 16 -10.67 -17.99 -3.88
CA ASN A 16 -11.46 -16.81 -4.22
C ASN A 16 -10.88 -15.54 -3.59
N LEU A 17 -10.44 -15.58 -2.33
CA LEU A 17 -9.80 -14.44 -1.66
C LEU A 17 -8.50 -14.04 -2.36
N LEU A 18 -7.68 -15.02 -2.73
CA LEU A 18 -6.43 -14.78 -3.44
C LEU A 18 -6.68 -14.17 -4.83
N ALA A 19 -7.63 -14.74 -5.58
CA ALA A 19 -8.01 -14.23 -6.89
C ALA A 19 -8.58 -12.81 -6.80
N ALA A 20 -9.40 -12.53 -5.79
CA ALA A 20 -9.92 -11.18 -5.52
C ALA A 20 -8.81 -10.20 -5.19
N GLN A 21 -7.86 -10.58 -4.34
CA GLN A 21 -6.71 -9.75 -3.99
C GLN A 21 -5.84 -9.44 -5.23
N HIS A 22 -5.48 -10.44 -6.02
CA HIS A 22 -4.70 -10.23 -7.25
C HIS A 22 -5.45 -9.37 -8.28
N THR A 23 -6.77 -9.53 -8.38
CA THR A 23 -7.61 -8.68 -9.23
C THR A 23 -7.60 -7.23 -8.75
N LEU A 24 -7.78 -7.02 -7.44
CA LEU A 24 -7.74 -5.69 -6.82
C LEU A 24 -6.37 -5.03 -7.01
N PHE A 25 -5.28 -5.78 -6.84
CA PHE A 25 -3.91 -5.31 -7.09
C PHE A 25 -3.73 -4.91 -8.55
N GLY A 26 -4.20 -5.74 -9.50
CA GLY A 26 -4.14 -5.45 -10.93
C GLY A 26 -4.88 -4.16 -11.29
N VAL A 27 -6.12 -4.00 -10.84
CA VAL A 27 -6.91 -2.78 -11.06
C VAL A 27 -6.24 -1.57 -10.42
N SER A 28 -5.79 -1.70 -9.16
CA SER A 28 -5.12 -0.63 -8.44
C SER A 28 -3.82 -0.21 -9.12
N SER A 29 -3.06 -1.16 -9.68
CA SER A 29 -1.82 -0.88 -10.40
C SER A 29 -2.06 -0.08 -11.67
N ILE A 30 -3.10 -0.43 -12.44
CA ILE A 30 -3.50 0.33 -13.64
C ILE A 30 -3.92 1.75 -13.26
N LEU A 31 -4.74 1.91 -12.24
CA LEU A 31 -5.18 3.24 -11.77
C LEU A 31 -4.01 4.09 -11.27
N ASN A 32 -3.08 3.49 -10.52
CA ASN A 32 -1.87 4.18 -10.06
C ASN A 32 -0.96 4.61 -11.22
N LEU A 33 -0.88 3.79 -12.28
CA LEU A 33 -0.14 4.15 -13.50
C LEU A 33 -0.80 5.32 -14.25
N ILE A 34 -2.12 5.29 -14.40
CA ILE A 34 -2.88 6.38 -15.02
C ILE A 34 -2.72 7.67 -14.20
N SER A 35 -2.83 7.59 -12.88
CA SER A 35 -2.61 8.71 -11.96
C SER A 35 -1.21 9.32 -12.14
N LEU A 36 -0.19 8.47 -12.21
CA LEU A 36 1.19 8.92 -12.42
C LEU A 36 1.37 9.63 -13.77
N ILE A 37 0.82 9.07 -14.86
CA ILE A 37 0.88 9.67 -16.19
C ILE A 37 0.15 11.02 -16.22
N CYS A 38 -1.05 11.07 -15.65
CA CYS A 38 -1.86 12.29 -15.56
C CYS A 38 -1.12 13.38 -14.78
N LEU A 39 -0.55 13.02 -13.62
CA LEU A 39 0.19 13.95 -12.78
C LEU A 39 1.43 14.52 -13.47
N ILE A 40 2.14 13.70 -14.26
CA ILE A 40 3.28 14.17 -15.05
C ILE A 40 2.84 15.11 -16.19
N LYS A 41 1.73 14.79 -16.87
CA LYS A 41 1.28 15.48 -18.07
C LYS A 41 0.53 16.79 -17.80
N GLU A 42 -0.33 16.82 -16.79
CA GLU A 42 -1.25 17.93 -16.54
C GLU A 42 -0.69 19.00 -15.58
N THR A 43 0.44 18.74 -14.90
CA THR A 43 0.93 19.70 -13.88
C THR A 43 1.77 20.83 -14.50
N PRO A 44 1.32 22.10 -14.42
CA PRO A 44 2.02 23.24 -15.00
C PRO A 44 3.38 23.51 -14.32
N PRO A 45 4.38 24.01 -15.06
CA PRO A 45 5.75 24.20 -14.56
C PRO A 45 5.85 25.19 -13.38
N GLN A 46 4.89 26.12 -13.25
CA GLN A 46 4.84 27.11 -12.18
C GLN A 46 4.57 26.52 -10.79
N GLN A 47 4.19 25.23 -10.70
CA GLN A 47 3.96 24.50 -9.45
C GLN A 47 4.92 23.31 -9.24
N ALA A 48 6.13 23.39 -9.80
CA ALA A 48 7.11 22.29 -9.79
C ALA A 48 7.42 21.70 -8.39
N LYS A 49 7.41 22.52 -7.33
CA LYS A 49 7.65 22.05 -5.96
C LYS A 49 6.54 21.11 -5.47
N ILE A 50 5.27 21.50 -5.62
CA ILE A 50 4.12 20.67 -5.25
C ILE A 50 4.07 19.39 -6.10
N ARG A 51 4.38 19.51 -7.40
CA ARG A 51 4.46 18.36 -8.31
C ARG A 51 5.39 17.27 -7.77
N ASN A 52 6.57 17.63 -7.30
CA ASN A 52 7.53 16.66 -6.77
C ASN A 52 7.00 15.95 -5.52
N TYR A 53 6.30 16.65 -4.62
CA TYR A 53 5.68 16.00 -3.46
C TYR A 53 4.56 15.03 -3.86
N LEU A 54 3.69 15.43 -4.78
CA LEU A 54 2.62 14.57 -5.30
C LEU A 54 3.20 13.33 -6.00
N LEU A 55 4.25 13.49 -6.80
CA LEU A 55 4.93 12.37 -7.47
C LEU A 55 5.56 11.42 -6.45
N MET A 56 6.21 11.96 -5.41
CA MET A 56 6.77 11.14 -4.33
C MET A 56 5.68 10.36 -3.59
N THR A 57 4.54 10.97 -3.30
CA THR A 57 3.39 10.26 -2.69
C THR A 57 2.90 9.15 -3.61
N GLN A 58 2.73 9.41 -4.91
CA GLN A 58 2.26 8.43 -5.88
C GLN A 58 3.22 7.23 -6.00
N ILE A 59 4.54 7.48 -6.01
CA ILE A 59 5.56 6.42 -5.99
C ILE A 59 5.46 5.59 -4.70
N MET A 60 5.28 6.23 -3.54
CA MET A 60 5.16 5.53 -2.26
C MET A 60 3.89 4.68 -2.17
N VAL A 61 2.80 5.11 -2.79
CA VAL A 61 1.57 4.28 -2.92
C VAL A 61 1.86 3.02 -3.74
N ILE A 62 2.55 3.15 -4.88
CA ILE A 62 2.92 2.00 -5.72
C ILE A 62 3.83 1.03 -4.94
N VAL A 63 4.85 1.56 -4.23
CA VAL A 63 5.76 0.74 -3.41
C VAL A 63 4.99 0.01 -2.31
N ASN A 64 4.07 0.68 -1.61
CA ASN A 64 3.26 0.02 -0.58
C ASN A 64 2.32 -1.04 -1.16
N GLY A 65 1.70 -0.78 -2.32
CA GLY A 65 0.87 -1.77 -3.01
C GLY A 65 1.67 -3.02 -3.39
N VAL A 66 2.84 -2.85 -4.02
CA VAL A 66 3.74 -3.97 -4.34
C VAL A 66 4.19 -4.70 -3.07
N TYR A 67 4.50 -3.97 -2.00
CA TYR A 67 4.93 -4.57 -0.74
C TYR A 67 3.82 -5.44 -0.13
N MET A 68 2.60 -4.90 -0.07
CA MET A 68 1.44 -5.57 0.54
C MET A 68 0.98 -6.76 -0.30
N ASP A 69 0.81 -6.58 -1.62
CA ASP A 69 0.14 -7.56 -2.48
C ASP A 69 1.05 -8.64 -3.07
N LEU A 70 2.36 -8.39 -3.19
CA LEU A 70 3.31 -9.36 -3.76
C LEU A 70 4.36 -9.84 -2.75
N LEU A 71 4.93 -8.92 -1.97
CA LEU A 71 6.04 -9.22 -1.07
C LEU A 71 5.57 -9.87 0.23
N PHE A 72 4.52 -9.32 0.84
CA PHE A 72 3.93 -9.83 2.08
C PHE A 72 2.76 -10.79 1.80
N GLU A 73 1.82 -10.41 0.92
CA GLU A 73 0.63 -11.19 0.55
C GLU A 73 -0.04 -11.85 1.78
N PRO A 74 -0.61 -11.03 2.69
CA PRO A 74 -1.18 -11.55 3.92
C PRO A 74 -2.53 -12.22 3.65
N MET A 75 -2.65 -13.50 3.99
CA MET A 75 -3.90 -14.23 3.93
C MET A 75 -4.56 -14.26 5.32
N PRO A 76 -5.74 -13.64 5.50
CA PRO A 76 -6.45 -13.68 6.77
C PRO A 76 -6.98 -15.09 7.05
N LEU A 77 -6.77 -15.57 8.28
CA LEU A 77 -7.26 -16.87 8.75
C LEU A 77 -8.58 -16.68 9.50
N PHE A 78 -9.71 -16.59 8.79
CA PHE A 78 -11.00 -16.54 9.47
C PHE A 78 -11.32 -17.87 10.18
N PRO A 79 -11.91 -17.86 11.40
CA PRO A 79 -12.34 -16.72 12.21
C PRO A 79 -11.28 -16.20 13.21
N ALA A 80 -10.05 -16.71 13.16
CA ALA A 80 -8.98 -16.20 14.01
C ALA A 80 -8.56 -14.79 13.57
N ILE A 81 -8.23 -13.91 14.53
CA ILE A 81 -7.56 -12.63 14.23
C ILE A 81 -6.08 -12.93 14.00
N ALA A 82 -5.80 -13.72 12.96
CA ALA A 82 -4.47 -14.13 12.56
C ALA A 82 -4.38 -14.06 11.04
N GLY A 83 -3.16 -13.88 10.53
CA GLY A 83 -2.87 -13.95 9.11
C GLY A 83 -1.58 -14.71 8.88
N ILE A 84 -1.54 -15.49 7.81
CA ILE A 84 -0.31 -16.11 7.33
C ILE A 84 0.25 -15.28 6.19
N CYS A 85 1.58 -15.19 6.13
CA CYS A 85 2.28 -14.50 5.07
C CYS A 85 2.61 -15.49 3.95
N MET A 86 2.09 -15.25 2.75
CA MET A 86 2.25 -16.13 1.58
C MET A 86 3.09 -15.51 0.46
N GLY A 87 3.54 -14.26 0.64
CA GLY A 87 4.25 -13.49 -0.37
C GLY A 87 5.70 -13.90 -0.55
N ILE A 88 6.38 -13.22 -1.49
CA ILE A 88 7.74 -13.54 -1.91
C ILE A 88 8.73 -13.52 -0.73
N LEU A 89 8.66 -12.54 0.18
CA LEU A 89 9.61 -12.46 1.30
C LEU A 89 9.46 -13.64 2.24
N CYS A 90 8.24 -14.09 2.50
CA CYS A 90 7.99 -15.23 3.37
C CYS A 90 8.38 -16.55 2.72
N ARG A 91 8.24 -16.69 1.40
CA ARG A 91 8.75 -17.84 0.63
C ARG A 91 10.28 -17.91 0.62
N LEU A 92 10.96 -16.77 0.73
CA LEU A 92 12.42 -16.70 0.90
C LEU A 92 12.89 -17.06 2.31
N GLY A 93 11.98 -17.41 3.23
CA GLY A 93 12.29 -17.83 4.59
C GLY A 93 12.46 -16.69 5.59
N LEU A 94 12.11 -15.45 5.22
CA LEU A 94 12.07 -14.34 6.18
C LEU A 94 10.93 -14.60 7.18
N PRO A 95 11.17 -14.37 8.48
CA PRO A 95 10.14 -14.61 9.46
C PRO A 95 9.03 -13.55 9.33
N PRO A 96 7.75 -13.92 9.51
CA PRO A 96 6.61 -13.04 9.24
C PRO A 96 6.63 -11.71 10.01
N HIS A 97 7.20 -11.71 11.22
CA HIS A 97 7.32 -10.50 12.04
C HIS A 97 8.25 -9.45 11.42
N THR A 98 9.32 -9.87 10.74
CA THR A 98 10.24 -8.96 10.04
C THR A 98 9.56 -8.36 8.81
N VAL A 99 8.82 -9.16 8.06
CA VAL A 99 8.09 -8.69 6.87
C VAL A 99 6.96 -7.72 7.27
N LEU A 100 6.23 -8.03 8.34
CA LEU A 100 5.25 -7.11 8.91
C LEU A 100 5.89 -5.80 9.41
N GLY A 101 7.04 -5.88 10.06
CA GLY A 101 7.80 -4.68 10.46
C GLY A 101 8.18 -3.81 9.28
N GLY A 102 8.63 -4.41 8.17
CA GLY A 102 8.89 -3.71 6.91
C GLY A 102 7.66 -3.01 6.35
N LEU A 103 6.50 -3.69 6.34
CA LEU A 103 5.23 -3.10 5.90
C LEU A 103 4.83 -1.87 6.76
N ILE A 104 4.99 -1.95 8.07
CA ILE A 104 4.69 -0.82 8.97
C ILE A 104 5.60 0.37 8.64
N ILE A 105 6.88 0.13 8.39
CA ILE A 105 7.83 1.19 8.00
C ILE A 105 7.42 1.85 6.68
N THR A 106 7.02 1.07 5.67
CA THR A 106 6.58 1.64 4.38
C THR A 106 5.30 2.47 4.52
N TYR A 107 4.38 2.07 5.41
CA TYR A 107 3.17 2.86 5.72
C TYR A 107 3.48 4.17 6.45
N ILE A 108 4.40 4.15 7.42
CA ILE A 108 4.85 5.37 8.11
C ILE A 108 5.45 6.34 7.10
N TRP A 109 6.26 5.84 6.16
CA TRP A 109 6.87 6.67 5.13
C TRP A 109 5.83 7.26 4.16
N LEU A 110 4.83 6.47 3.76
CA LEU A 110 3.71 6.96 2.97
C LEU A 110 2.92 8.05 3.71
N ALA A 111 2.60 7.83 4.99
CA ALA A 111 1.91 8.80 5.82
C ALA A 111 2.70 10.11 5.94
N ALA A 112 4.01 10.04 6.14
CA ALA A 112 4.89 11.21 6.14
C ALA A 112 4.86 11.96 4.81
N SER A 113 4.94 11.24 3.68
CA SER A 113 4.84 11.84 2.34
C SER A 113 3.53 12.58 2.12
N ILE A 114 2.40 11.98 2.51
CA ILE A 114 1.07 12.60 2.42
C ILE A 114 1.00 13.85 3.30
N PHE A 115 1.50 13.76 4.54
CA PHE A 115 1.51 14.89 5.47
C PHE A 115 2.28 16.09 4.90
N PHE A 116 3.50 15.87 4.40
CA PHE A 116 4.29 16.92 3.77
C PHE A 116 3.58 17.50 2.54
N CYS A 117 2.99 16.65 1.70
CA CYS A 117 2.23 17.12 0.53
C CYS A 117 1.06 18.04 0.94
N CYS A 118 0.29 17.67 1.96
CA CYS A 118 -0.80 18.48 2.49
C CYS A 118 -0.30 19.80 3.08
N TYR A 119 0.80 19.75 3.84
CA TYR A 119 1.41 20.93 4.44
C TYR A 119 1.85 21.96 3.38
N PHE A 120 2.60 21.52 2.35
CA PHE A 120 3.06 22.42 1.28
C PHE A 120 1.90 22.94 0.43
N ARG A 121 0.88 22.12 0.18
CA ARG A 121 -0.34 22.57 -0.49
C ARG A 121 -1.04 23.68 0.30
N HIS A 122 -1.15 23.53 1.63
CA HIS A 122 -1.73 24.56 2.48
C HIS A 122 -0.93 25.87 2.41
N GLN A 123 0.40 25.79 2.46
CA GLN A 123 1.26 26.98 2.37
C GLN A 123 1.08 27.77 1.07
N THR A 124 0.71 27.13 -0.04
CA THR A 124 0.46 27.85 -1.31
C THR A 124 -0.88 28.57 -1.37
N LEU A 125 -1.80 28.31 -0.44
CA LEU A 125 -3.11 28.96 -0.38
C LEU A 125 -3.15 30.14 0.60
N MET A 126 -2.18 30.25 1.51
CA MET A 126 -2.16 31.33 2.50
C MET A 126 -1.74 32.65 1.82
N PRO A 127 -2.47 33.75 2.04
CA PRO A 127 -2.11 35.07 1.51
C PRO A 127 -0.79 35.55 2.13
N GLU A 128 0.01 36.28 1.34
CA GLU A 128 1.40 36.65 1.68
C GLU A 128 1.54 37.41 3.01
N GLU A 129 0.49 38.07 3.49
CA GLU A 129 0.50 38.80 4.77
C GLU A 129 0.49 37.90 6.02
N SER A 130 0.25 36.59 5.86
CA SER A 130 0.15 35.61 6.96
C SER A 130 1.21 34.51 6.93
N ARG A 131 2.21 34.65 6.05
CA ARG A 131 3.27 33.67 5.82
C ARG A 131 4.49 33.89 6.72
#